data_AF-A0A964Q5A2-F1
#
_entry.id   AF-A0A964Q5A2-F1
#
_cell.length_a   1.000
_cell.length_b   1.000
_cell.length_c   1.000
_cell.angle_alpha   90.00
_cell.angle_beta   90.00
_cell.angle_gamma   90.00
#
_symmetry.space_group_name_H-M   'P 1'
#
loop_
_entity.id
_entity.type
_entity.pdbx_description
1 polymer ?
#
loop_
_entity_poly.entity_id
_entity_poly.type
_entity_poly.pdbx_seq_one_letter_code
_entity_poly.pdbx_strand_id
1 'polypeptide(L)'
;MSKKMLDLVLPRIARVLSRQLKSYRAGRMDDATFSSKFDSILQQHCDWLHKQGYQTVDSSITVHAALIVLSSPGLKAESKRTNLPLEIIEFRAICEAGKDLAQTLEIPASEAIDKLSSLVAFHMK
;
A
#
# COMPACT_ATOMS: atom_id res chain seq x y z
N MET A 1 -4.58 14.92 4.99
CA MET A 1 -3.37 14.34 4.34
C MET A 1 -3.36 14.69 2.86
N SER A 2 -2.20 15.05 2.29
CA SER A 2 -2.15 15.59 0.92
C SER A 2 -1.84 14.50 -0.12
N LYS A 3 -2.67 14.44 -1.18
CA LYS A 3 -2.43 13.72 -2.44
C LYS A 3 -0.97 13.80 -2.93
N LYS A 4 -0.31 14.95 -2.70
CA LYS A 4 1.10 15.19 -3.05
C LYS A 4 2.06 14.19 -2.42
N MET A 5 1.79 13.72 -1.20
CA MET A 5 2.65 12.75 -0.52
C MET A 5 2.53 11.36 -1.17
N LEU A 6 1.31 10.97 -1.54
CA LEU A 6 1.06 9.73 -2.28
C LEU A 6 1.71 9.81 -3.67
N ASP A 7 1.57 10.91 -4.39
CA ASP A 7 2.20 11.15 -5.70
C ASP A 7 3.74 11.08 -5.64
N LEU A 8 4.33 11.43 -4.49
CA LEU A 8 5.78 11.39 -4.27
C LEU A 8 6.29 9.96 -3.98
N VAL A 9 5.51 9.19 -3.22
CA VAL A 9 5.88 7.85 -2.75
C VAL A 9 5.62 6.79 -3.81
N LEU A 10 4.52 6.93 -4.55
CA LEU A 10 4.02 5.90 -5.46
C LEU A 10 5.04 5.51 -6.57
N PRO A 11 5.70 6.45 -7.27
CA PRO A 11 6.72 6.11 -8.27
C PRO A 11 7.96 5.45 -7.65
N ARG A 12 8.30 5.79 -6.40
CA ARG A 12 9.47 5.24 -5.70
C ARG A 12 9.22 3.78 -5.33
N ILE A 13 8.08 3.49 -4.70
CA ILE A 13 7.69 2.11 -4.35
C ILE A 13 7.53 1.28 -5.62
N ALA A 14 6.81 1.78 -6.64
CA ALA A 14 6.58 1.07 -7.89
C ALA A 14 7.90 0.64 -8.56
N ARG A 15 8.89 1.53 -8.60
CA ARG A 15 10.19 1.24 -9.22
C ARG A 15 10.90 0.10 -8.50
N VAL A 16 10.95 0.13 -7.17
CA VAL A 16 11.66 -0.90 -6.40
C VAL A 16 10.88 -2.22 -6.45
N LEU A 17 9.56 -2.18 -6.27
CA LEU A 17 8.69 -3.35 -6.34
C LEU A 17 8.79 -4.05 -7.71
N SER A 18 8.81 -3.28 -8.81
CA SER A 18 8.95 -3.85 -10.16
C SER A 18 10.25 -4.65 -10.33
N ARG A 19 11.35 -4.21 -9.70
CA ARG A 19 12.64 -4.91 -9.75
C ARG A 19 12.58 -6.21 -8.94
N GLN A 20 12.01 -6.17 -7.74
CA GLN A 20 11.86 -7.37 -6.90
C GLN A 20 10.94 -8.41 -7.57
N LEU A 21 9.81 -7.97 -8.12
CA LEU A 21 8.87 -8.86 -8.84
C LEU A 21 9.50 -9.53 -10.05
N LYS A 22 10.38 -8.85 -10.79
CA LYS A 22 11.13 -9.47 -11.89
C LYS A 22 12.07 -10.57 -11.40
N SER A 23 12.79 -10.33 -10.30
CA SER A 23 13.69 -11.33 -9.70
C SER A 23 12.92 -12.54 -9.16
N TYR A 24 11.79 -12.29 -8.50
CA TYR A 24 10.91 -13.33 -7.98
C TYR A 24 10.32 -14.20 -9.11
N ARG A 25 9.75 -13.59 -10.14
CA ARG A 25 9.21 -14.31 -11.32
C ARG A 25 10.28 -15.08 -12.10
N ALA A 26 11.54 -14.66 -12.02
CA ALA A 26 12.67 -15.37 -12.63
C ALA A 26 13.18 -16.55 -11.77
N GLY A 27 12.53 -16.85 -10.63
CA GLY A 27 12.95 -17.92 -9.71
C GLY A 27 14.27 -17.62 -8.98
N ARG A 28 14.75 -16.38 -9.03
CA ARG A 28 16.00 -15.96 -8.36
C ARG A 28 15.80 -15.57 -6.90
N MET A 29 14.56 -15.67 -6.42
CA MET A 29 14.13 -15.25 -5.09
C MET A 29 12.91 -16.10 -4.72
N ASP A 30 12.90 -16.64 -3.51
CA ASP A 30 11.77 -17.36 -2.94
C ASP A 30 10.79 -16.42 -2.23
N ASP A 31 9.66 -16.97 -1.79
CA ASP A 31 8.58 -16.22 -1.14
C ASP A 31 9.07 -15.52 0.13
N ALA A 32 9.85 -16.21 0.97
CA ALA A 32 10.35 -15.68 2.23
C ALA A 32 11.29 -14.48 2.02
N THR A 33 12.22 -14.59 1.06
CA THR A 33 13.15 -13.51 0.71
C THR A 33 12.42 -12.34 0.06
N PHE A 34 11.42 -12.62 -0.77
CA PHE A 34 10.59 -11.59 -1.39
C PHE A 34 9.84 -10.79 -0.33
N SER A 35 9.13 -11.45 0.58
CA SER A 35 8.38 -10.80 1.66
C SER A 35 9.29 -9.96 2.55
N SER A 36 10.42 -10.51 3.01
CA SER A 36 11.36 -9.76 3.85
C SER A 36 11.92 -8.50 3.15
N LYS A 37 12.29 -8.62 1.87
CA LYS A 37 12.76 -7.46 1.08
C LYS A 37 11.63 -6.45 0.86
N PHE A 38 10.42 -6.91 0.63
CA PHE A 38 9.26 -6.08 0.43
C PHE A 38 8.95 -5.25 1.68
N ASP A 39 8.91 -5.88 2.87
CA ASP A 39 8.70 -5.19 4.14
C ASP A 39 9.79 -4.15 4.42
N SER A 40 11.05 -4.52 4.16
CA SER A 40 12.18 -3.59 4.29
C SER A 40 12.02 -2.34 3.40
N ILE A 41 11.50 -2.51 2.18
CA ILE A 41 11.24 -1.38 1.28
C ILE A 41 10.13 -0.48 1.83
N LEU A 42 9.05 -1.05 2.37
CA LEU A 42 7.97 -0.26 2.98
C LEU A 42 8.50 0.57 4.14
N GLN A 43 9.26 -0.07 5.05
CA GLN A 43 9.86 0.61 6.20
C GLN A 43 10.79 1.75 5.77
N GLN A 44 11.65 1.52 4.77
CA GLN A 44 12.53 2.56 4.24
C GLN A 44 11.77 3.78 3.70
N HIS A 45 10.57 3.58 3.11
CA HIS A 45 9.75 4.69 2.62
C HIS A 45 9.06 5.43 3.77
N CYS A 46 8.60 4.73 4.82
CA CYS A 46 8.12 5.35 6.05
C CYS A 46 9.21 6.22 6.70
N ASP A 47 10.42 5.67 6.87
CA ASP A 47 11.56 6.37 7.46
C ASP A 47 11.98 7.57 6.59
N TRP A 48 11.94 7.43 5.26
CA TRP A 48 12.25 8.52 4.36
C TRP A 48 11.27 9.67 4.49
N LEU A 49 9.96 9.40 4.55
CA LEU A 49 8.93 10.42 4.79
C LEU A 49 9.12 11.08 6.16
N HIS A 50 9.42 10.29 7.19
CA HIS A 50 9.69 10.83 8.51
C HIS A 50 10.89 11.80 8.50
N LYS A 51 11.97 11.46 7.78
CA LYS A 51 13.12 12.36 7.57
C LYS A 51 12.79 13.63 6.78
N GLN A 52 11.71 13.65 6.00
CA GLN A 52 11.21 14.87 5.34
C GLN A 52 10.34 15.73 6.27
N GLY A 53 10.15 15.34 7.54
CA GLY A 53 9.35 16.05 8.52
C GLY A 53 7.87 15.65 8.55
N TYR A 54 7.49 14.57 7.86
CA TYR A 54 6.12 14.06 7.94
C TYR A 54 5.90 13.26 9.22
N GLN A 55 4.68 13.35 9.76
CA GLN A 55 4.29 12.57 10.94
C GLN A 55 4.29 11.07 10.62
N THR A 56 4.64 10.25 11.60
CA THR A 56 4.74 8.79 11.45
C THR A 56 3.43 8.18 10.98
N VAL A 57 2.31 8.58 11.60
CA VAL A 57 0.96 8.12 11.24
C VAL A 57 0.65 8.40 9.77
N ASP A 58 0.85 9.64 9.32
CA ASP A 58 0.60 10.06 7.94
C ASP A 58 1.53 9.33 6.95
N SER A 59 2.78 9.09 7.34
CA SER A 59 3.76 8.38 6.52
C SER A 59 3.34 6.93 6.29
N SER A 60 3.00 6.21 7.37
CA SER A 60 2.56 4.83 7.32
C SER A 60 1.27 4.66 6.52
N ILE A 61 0.28 5.53 6.73
CA ILE A 61 -0.98 5.51 5.97
C ILE A 61 -0.71 5.71 4.47
N THR A 62 0.19 6.62 4.09
CA THR A 62 0.48 6.88 2.67
C THR A 62 1.21 5.74 1.99
N VAL A 63 2.16 5.10 2.68
CA VAL A 63 2.86 3.94 2.15
C VAL A 63 1.89 2.79 1.89
N HIS A 64 0.92 2.55 2.79
CA HIS A 64 -0.11 1.53 2.59
C HIS A 64 -1.12 1.90 1.50
N ALA A 65 -1.53 3.17 1.41
CA ALA A 65 -2.37 3.64 0.30
C ALA A 65 -1.67 3.41 -1.06
N ALA A 66 -0.37 3.70 -1.14
CA ALA A 66 0.42 3.44 -2.34
C ALA A 66 0.44 1.95 -2.70
N LEU A 67 0.55 1.06 -1.71
CA LEU A 67 0.52 -0.38 -1.93
C LEU A 67 -0.82 -0.85 -2.50
N ILE A 68 -1.94 -0.37 -1.94
CA ILE A 68 -3.29 -0.69 -2.45
C ILE A 68 -3.41 -0.27 -3.92
N VAL A 69 -3.00 0.96 -4.26
CA VAL A 69 -3.04 1.46 -5.65
C VAL A 69 -2.17 0.60 -6.57
N LEU A 70 -0.96 0.25 -6.16
CA LEU A 70 -0.07 -0.61 -6.94
C LEU A 70 -0.60 -2.04 -7.11
N SER A 71 -1.49 -2.47 -6.21
CA SER A 71 -2.14 -3.78 -6.24
C SER A 71 -3.39 -3.80 -7.13
N SER A 72 -3.81 -2.67 -7.72
CA SER A 72 -4.99 -2.56 -8.59
C SER A 72 -5.12 -3.69 -9.63
N PRO A 73 -4.06 -4.11 -10.36
CA PRO A 73 -4.19 -5.21 -11.32
C PRO A 73 -4.60 -6.54 -10.66
N GLY A 74 -4.11 -6.82 -9.45
CA GLY A 74 -4.48 -8.00 -8.66
C GLY A 74 -5.92 -7.92 -8.18
N LEU A 75 -6.35 -6.77 -7.68
CA LEU A 75 -7.73 -6.53 -7.23
C LEU A 75 -8.73 -6.66 -8.40
N LYS A 76 -8.38 -6.15 -9.58
CA LYS A 76 -9.16 -6.32 -10.82
C LYS A 76 -9.26 -7.77 -11.27
N ALA A 77 -8.19 -8.54 -11.13
CA ALA A 77 -8.22 -9.97 -11.43
C ALA A 77 -9.10 -10.73 -10.43
N GLU A 78 -9.04 -10.38 -9.15
CA GLU A 78 -9.87 -10.98 -8.11
C GLU A 78 -11.35 -10.67 -8.27
N SER A 79 -11.71 -9.41 -8.58
CA SER A 79 -13.09 -9.00 -8.88
C SER A 79 -13.69 -9.86 -10.00
N LYS A 80 -12.96 -10.06 -11.09
CA LYS A 80 -13.39 -10.93 -12.20
C LYS A 80 -13.54 -12.39 -11.77
N ARG A 81 -12.59 -12.93 -11.00
CA ARG A 81 -12.61 -14.32 -10.53
C ARG A 81 -13.77 -14.60 -9.56
N THR A 82 -14.09 -13.63 -8.71
CA THR A 82 -15.11 -13.77 -7.65
C THR A 82 -16.49 -13.28 -8.08
N ASN A 83 -16.60 -12.66 -9.27
CA ASN A 83 -17.81 -12.02 -9.77
C ASN A 83 -18.39 -10.97 -8.80
N LEU A 84 -17.50 -10.21 -8.16
CA LEU A 84 -17.87 -9.10 -7.28
C LEU A 84 -17.46 -7.76 -7.93
N PRO A 85 -18.24 -6.69 -7.74
CA PRO A 85 -17.83 -5.34 -8.12
C PRO A 85 -16.45 -5.00 -7.58
N LEU A 86 -15.65 -4.31 -8.41
CA LEU A 86 -14.26 -3.96 -8.07
C LEU A 86 -14.21 -3.12 -6.79
N GLU A 87 -15.17 -2.22 -6.62
CA GLU A 87 -15.31 -1.32 -5.49
C GLU A 87 -15.43 -2.11 -4.17
N ILE A 88 -16.10 -3.28 -4.19
CA ILE A 88 -16.20 -4.14 -3.01
C ILE A 88 -14.85 -4.77 -2.67
N ILE A 89 -14.08 -5.19 -3.68
CA ILE A 89 -12.75 -5.79 -3.49
C ILE A 89 -11.76 -4.73 -3.00
N GLU A 90 -11.78 -3.55 -3.60
CA GLU A 90 -10.94 -2.40 -3.18
C GLU A 90 -11.28 -1.97 -1.75
N PHE A 91 -12.56 -1.87 -1.40
CA PHE A 91 -12.98 -1.53 -0.05
C PHE A 91 -12.56 -2.60 0.98
N ARG A 92 -12.63 -3.89 0.63
CA ARG A 92 -12.10 -4.97 1.49
C ARG A 92 -10.60 -4.81 1.71
N ALA A 93 -9.83 -4.53 0.67
CA ALA A 93 -8.39 -4.30 0.79
C ALA A 93 -8.08 -3.09 1.70
N ILE A 94 -8.85 -2.01 1.58
CA ILE A 94 -8.74 -0.84 2.45
C ILE A 94 -9.07 -1.19 3.90
N CYS A 95 -10.14 -1.93 4.16
CA CYS A 95 -10.53 -2.35 5.50
C CYS A 95 -9.47 -3.23 6.17
N GLU A 96 -8.91 -4.19 5.45
CA GLU A 96 -7.86 -5.06 5.99
C GLU A 96 -6.58 -4.28 6.30
N ALA A 97 -6.12 -3.45 5.35
CA ALA A 97 -4.97 -2.57 5.59
C ALA A 97 -5.21 -1.56 6.72
N GLY A 98 -6.43 -1.03 6.83
CA GLY A 98 -6.81 -0.07 7.86
C GLY A 98 -6.81 -0.66 9.26
N LYS A 99 -7.27 -1.91 9.43
CA LYS A 99 -7.21 -2.63 10.72
C LYS A 99 -5.78 -2.87 11.17
N ASP A 100 -4.93 -3.34 10.25
CA ASP A 100 -3.51 -3.61 10.53
C ASP A 100 -2.75 -2.33 10.93
N LEU A 101 -2.98 -1.25 10.19
CA LEU A 101 -2.43 0.07 10.52
C LEU A 101 -2.94 0.61 11.85
N ALA A 102 -4.23 0.47 12.13
CA ALA A 102 -4.83 0.93 13.38
C ALA A 102 -4.21 0.24 14.59
N GLN A 103 -3.97 -1.07 14.50
CA GLN A 103 -3.27 -1.83 15.53
C GLN A 103 -1.82 -1.37 15.69
N THR A 104 -1.10 -1.16 14.58
CA THR A 104 0.33 -0.78 14.61
C THR A 104 0.55 0.65 15.10
N LEU A 105 -0.37 1.57 14.78
CA LEU A 105 -0.25 3.01 15.09
C LEU A 105 -1.01 3.41 16.36
N GLU A 106 -1.70 2.47 17.00
CA GLU A 106 -2.55 2.70 18.18
C GLU A 106 -3.63 3.79 17.95
N ILE A 107 -4.22 3.81 16.75
CA ILE A 107 -5.30 4.74 16.36
C ILE A 107 -6.62 3.99 16.14
N PRO A 108 -7.78 4.66 16.17
CA PRO A 108 -9.05 4.02 15.83
C PRO A 108 -9.06 3.47 14.40
N ALA A 109 -9.59 2.25 14.21
CA ALA A 109 -9.70 1.62 12.90
C ALA A 109 -10.51 2.46 11.90
N SER A 110 -11.59 3.11 12.37
CA SER A 110 -12.37 4.04 11.56
C SER A 110 -11.52 5.19 11.02
N GLU A 111 -10.65 5.76 11.84
CA GLU A 111 -9.77 6.85 11.42
C GLU A 111 -8.75 6.40 10.36
N ALA A 112 -8.15 5.22 10.55
CA ALA A 112 -7.22 4.65 9.57
C ALA A 112 -7.91 4.36 8.22
N ILE A 113 -9.09 3.73 8.27
CA ILE A 113 -9.89 3.37 7.10
C ILE A 113 -10.34 4.63 6.34
N ASP A 114 -10.81 5.66 7.03
CA ASP A 114 -11.26 6.91 6.42
C ASP A 114 -10.12 7.63 5.69
N LYS A 115 -8.95 7.70 6.34
CA LYS A 115 -7.74 8.30 5.74
C LYS A 115 -7.26 7.51 4.53
N LEU A 116 -7.22 6.17 4.61
CA LEU A 116 -6.85 5.30 3.48
C LEU A 116 -7.84 5.46 2.32
N SER A 117 -9.14 5.35 2.59
CA SER A 117 -10.20 5.47 1.59
C SER A 117 -10.09 6.79 0.83
N SER A 118 -9.90 7.88 1.57
CA SER A 118 -9.75 9.22 0.99
C SER A 118 -8.53 9.33 0.07
N LEU A 119 -7.41 8.71 0.43
CA LEU A 119 -6.19 8.75 -0.38
C LEU A 119 -6.28 7.87 -1.62
N VAL A 120 -6.79 6.64 -1.47
CA VAL A 120 -6.90 5.66 -2.54
C VAL A 120 -7.89 6.14 -3.62
N ALA A 121 -8.99 6.79 -3.22
CA ALA A 121 -9.99 7.35 -4.13
C ALA A 121 -9.43 8.39 -5.12
N PHE A 122 -8.30 9.04 -4.81
CA PHE A 122 -7.67 9.96 -5.77
C PHE A 122 -6.98 9.26 -6.94
N HIS A 123 -6.67 7.96 -6.80
CA HIS A 123 -5.79 7.22 -7.72
C HIS A 123 -6.44 5.97 -8.32
N MET A 124 -7.51 5.43 -7.72
CA MET A 124 -8.29 4.32 -8.27
C MET A 124 -9.57 4.87 -8.92
N LYS A 125 -9.66 4.74 -10.25
CA LYS A 125 -10.83 5.04 -11.08
C LYS A 125 -11.05 3.90 -12.06
#